data_AF-A0A942LL21-F1
#
_entry.id   AF-A0A942LL21-F1
#
_cell.length_a   1.000
_cell.length_b   1.000
_cell.length_c   1.000
_cell.angle_alpha   90.00
_cell.angle_beta   90.00
_cell.angle_gamma   90.00
#
_symmetry.space_group_name_H-M   'P 1'
#
loop_
_entity.id
_entity.type
_entity.pdbx_description
1 polymer ?
#
loop_
_entity_poly.entity_id
_entity_poly.type
_entity_poly.pdbx_seq_one_letter_code
_entity_poly.pdbx_strand_id
1 'polypeptide(L)'
;MINKHDTHSKIQVFLLVFFFLTAFGELFSQKEYYNWDYCGQFDSYKNDDSLGFVISFDTPDGEPKRLRKSFMGTDEGNSTISTSRGELLFASNGVYIYNYLNFPKLMTDKNNNTRIGHFSHIGLADATSSTQGVLWVKKPQSDSLYYLFYHNLFQLEVNKYLTSLEYVIIDISANNGKGQIISMNNDLIPYNHNE
;
A
#
# COMPACT_ATOMS: atom_id res chain seq x y z
N MET A 1 -22.59 -18.84 55.24
CA MET A 1 -23.68 -18.35 54.35
C MET A 1 -23.15 -17.16 53.59
N ILE A 2 -22.91 -17.30 52.28
CA ILE A 2 -22.49 -16.18 51.43
C ILE A 2 -23.73 -15.31 51.17
N ASN A 3 -23.63 -14.02 51.47
CA ASN A 3 -24.75 -13.10 51.39
C ASN A 3 -25.12 -12.87 49.92
N LYS A 4 -26.28 -13.37 49.50
CA LYS A 4 -26.76 -13.37 48.10
C LYS A 4 -26.85 -11.94 47.52
N HIS A 5 -27.05 -10.94 48.38
CA HIS A 5 -27.04 -9.52 47.99
C HIS A 5 -25.67 -9.03 47.52
N ASP A 6 -24.58 -9.54 48.09
CA ASP A 6 -23.22 -9.08 47.80
C ASP A 6 -22.70 -9.65 46.46
N THR A 7 -23.26 -10.78 46.01
CA THR A 7 -22.92 -11.41 44.73
C THR A 7 -23.57 -10.70 43.54
N HIS A 8 -24.81 -10.24 43.68
CA HIS A 8 -25.51 -9.49 42.63
C HIS A 8 -24.86 -8.12 42.37
N SER A 9 -24.46 -7.40 43.41
CA SER A 9 -23.80 -6.09 43.28
C SER A 9 -22.45 -6.21 42.55
N LYS A 10 -21.67 -7.26 42.82
CA LYS A 10 -20.37 -7.49 42.17
C LYS A 10 -20.51 -7.84 40.68
N ILE A 11 -21.53 -8.63 40.33
CA ILE A 11 -21.84 -8.95 38.93
C ILE A 11 -22.26 -7.70 38.15
N GLN A 12 -23.08 -6.83 38.74
CA GLN A 12 -23.50 -5.59 38.09
C GLN A 12 -22.32 -4.64 37.84
N VAL A 13 -21.42 -4.47 38.81
CA VAL A 13 -20.20 -3.66 38.64
C VAL A 13 -19.29 -4.26 37.57
N PHE A 14 -19.10 -5.59 37.56
CA PHE A 14 -18.30 -6.26 36.54
C PHE A 14 -18.87 -6.06 35.13
N LEU A 15 -20.19 -6.21 34.96
CA LEU A 15 -20.85 -5.99 33.67
C LEU A 15 -20.77 -4.53 33.22
N LEU A 16 -20.86 -3.57 34.15
CA LEU A 16 -20.68 -2.14 33.86
C LEU A 16 -19.26 -1.84 33.38
N VAL A 17 -18.24 -2.36 34.06
CA VAL A 17 -16.83 -2.20 33.65
C VAL A 17 -16.58 -2.85 32.29
N PHE A 18 -17.10 -4.06 32.07
CA PHE A 18 -16.99 -4.74 30.78
C PHE A 18 -17.66 -3.93 29.66
N PHE A 19 -18.88 -3.41 29.89
CA PHE A 19 -19.60 -2.57 28.94
C PHE A 19 -18.84 -1.29 28.60
N PHE A 20 -18.25 -0.60 29.59
CA PHE A 20 -17.40 0.56 29.35
C PHE A 20 -16.11 0.19 28.58
N LEU A 21 -15.48 -0.95 28.86
CA LEU A 21 -14.30 -1.37 28.11
C LEU A 21 -14.63 -1.71 26.64
N THR A 22 -15.83 -2.20 26.36
CA THR A 22 -16.26 -2.53 24.99
C THR A 22 -16.91 -1.36 24.24
N ALA A 23 -17.58 -0.44 24.93
CA ALA A 23 -18.32 0.66 24.32
C ALA A 23 -17.44 1.85 23.89
N PHE A 24 -16.25 1.98 24.50
CA PHE A 24 -15.25 3.01 24.15
C PHE A 24 -14.10 2.47 23.29
N GLY A 25 -14.14 1.17 22.94
CA GLY A 25 -13.29 0.62 21.90
C GLY A 25 -13.84 1.06 20.54
N GLU A 26 -13.57 2.29 20.13
CA GLU A 26 -13.84 2.68 18.75
C GLU A 26 -13.02 1.75 17.84
N LEU A 27 -13.71 0.78 17.22
CA LEU A 27 -13.21 0.01 16.10
C LEU A 27 -13.16 0.95 14.89
N PHE A 28 -12.29 1.95 14.95
CA PHE A 28 -12.04 2.77 13.78
C PHE A 28 -11.44 1.88 12.71
N SER A 29 -12.03 1.93 11.52
CA SER A 29 -11.29 1.56 10.31
C SER A 29 -10.00 2.38 10.31
N GLN A 30 -8.87 1.70 10.20
CA GLN A 30 -7.57 2.35 10.15
C GLN A 30 -7.49 3.22 8.89
N LYS A 31 -6.85 4.39 8.98
CA LYS A 31 -6.77 5.38 7.89
C LYS A 31 -5.76 5.01 6.79
N GLU A 32 -5.36 3.74 6.74
CA GLU A 32 -4.26 3.24 5.92
C GLU A 32 -4.57 3.33 4.41
N TYR A 33 -5.84 3.44 4.04
CA TYR A 33 -6.29 3.53 2.63
C TYR A 33 -7.03 4.85 2.34
N TYR A 34 -6.86 5.87 3.17
CA TYR A 34 -7.54 7.16 2.98
C TYR A 34 -6.88 8.06 1.92
N ASN A 35 -5.63 7.76 1.53
CA ASN A 35 -4.92 8.53 0.52
C ASN A 35 -4.69 7.69 -0.72
N TRP A 36 -5.09 8.23 -1.87
CA TRP A 36 -5.03 7.56 -3.16
C TRP A 36 -4.15 8.39 -4.09
N ASP A 37 -3.06 7.80 -4.56
CA ASP A 37 -2.13 8.45 -5.49
C ASP A 37 -2.55 8.10 -6.91
N TYR A 38 -3.41 8.94 -7.47
CA TYR A 38 -3.80 8.83 -8.86
C TYR A 38 -2.72 9.47 -9.72
N CYS A 39 -1.99 8.62 -10.44
CA CYS A 39 -1.18 9.08 -11.55
C CYS A 39 -2.08 9.67 -12.65
N GLY A 40 -1.56 10.64 -13.39
CA GLY A 40 -2.06 10.95 -14.71
C GLY A 40 -1.01 10.54 -15.73
N GLN A 41 -1.45 9.92 -16.81
CA GLN A 41 -0.60 9.46 -17.90
C GLN A 41 0.36 10.58 -18.32
N PHE A 42 1.65 10.25 -18.46
CA PHE A 42 2.59 11.15 -19.13
C PHE A 42 2.11 11.31 -20.58
N ASP A 43 1.40 12.39 -20.86
CA ASP A 43 1.03 12.75 -22.22
C ASP A 43 2.28 13.31 -22.91
N SER A 44 3.05 12.40 -23.51
CA SER A 44 4.24 12.73 -24.30
C SER A 44 3.93 13.69 -25.46
N TYR A 45 2.66 13.86 -25.81
CA TYR A 45 2.22 14.76 -26.87
C TYR A 45 2.00 16.20 -26.39
N LYS A 46 1.76 16.41 -25.09
CA LYS A 46 1.44 17.74 -24.53
C LYS A 46 2.56 18.39 -23.73
N ASN A 47 3.66 17.70 -23.45
CA ASN A 47 4.71 18.18 -22.54
C ASN A 47 4.10 18.72 -21.23
N ASP A 48 3.02 18.10 -20.77
CA ASP A 48 2.25 18.57 -19.65
C ASP A 48 2.34 17.55 -18.52
N ASP A 49 3.12 17.90 -17.50
CA ASP A 49 3.28 17.07 -16.32
C ASP A 49 2.02 17.09 -15.42
N SER A 50 0.88 17.66 -15.83
CA SER A 50 -0.19 18.09 -14.91
C SER A 50 -1.17 17.01 -14.43
N LEU A 51 -1.16 15.77 -14.92
CA LEU A 51 -2.38 14.96 -14.84
C LEU A 51 -2.56 14.10 -13.57
N GLY A 52 -1.55 14.00 -12.69
CA GLY A 52 -1.61 13.13 -11.50
C GLY A 52 -1.70 13.88 -10.17
N PHE A 53 -2.60 13.45 -9.29
CA PHE A 53 -2.77 13.99 -7.94
C PHE A 53 -2.95 12.91 -6.88
N VAL A 54 -2.38 13.18 -5.71
CA VAL A 54 -2.75 12.48 -4.48
C VAL A 54 -4.02 13.10 -3.94
N ILE A 55 -5.05 12.30 -3.74
CA ILE A 55 -6.33 12.66 -3.13
C ILE A 55 -6.40 12.03 -1.75
N SER A 56 -6.94 12.77 -0.77
CA SER A 56 -7.25 12.26 0.56
C SER A 56 -8.74 12.31 0.80
N PHE A 57 -9.26 11.24 1.38
CA PHE A 57 -10.59 11.15 1.96
C PHE A 57 -10.55 11.40 3.48
N ASP A 58 -9.37 11.73 4.05
CA ASP A 58 -9.23 12.06 5.47
C ASP A 58 -9.57 13.52 5.72
N THR A 59 -10.84 13.85 5.55
CA THR A 59 -11.39 15.20 5.69
C THR A 59 -12.54 15.23 6.69
N PRO A 60 -12.73 16.34 7.44
CA PRO A 60 -13.81 16.44 8.42
C PRO A 60 -15.22 16.32 7.83
N ASP A 61 -15.38 16.68 6.56
CA ASP A 61 -16.63 16.65 5.79
C ASP A 61 -16.79 15.39 4.93
N GLY A 62 -15.77 14.53 4.87
CA GLY A 62 -15.76 13.33 4.03
C GLY A 62 -15.57 13.61 2.52
N GLU A 63 -15.43 14.87 2.14
CA GLU A 63 -15.22 15.27 0.75
C GLU A 63 -13.75 15.06 0.35
N PRO A 64 -13.46 14.48 -0.83
CA PRO A 64 -12.10 14.24 -1.27
C PRO A 64 -11.34 15.55 -1.48
N LYS A 65 -10.14 15.64 -0.90
CA LYS A 65 -9.26 16.80 -1.05
C LYS A 65 -7.96 16.41 -1.75
N ARG A 66 -7.58 17.21 -2.75
CA ARG A 66 -6.24 17.14 -3.35
C ARG A 66 -5.18 17.49 -2.30
N LEU A 67 -4.24 16.59 -2.05
CA LEU A 67 -3.09 16.81 -1.18
C LEU A 67 -1.90 17.42 -1.90
N ARG A 68 -1.53 16.83 -3.05
CA ARG A 68 -0.31 17.19 -3.80
C ARG A 68 -0.36 16.61 -5.22
N LYS A 69 0.68 16.92 -6.00
CA LYS A 69 0.94 16.28 -7.30
C LYS A 69 1.47 14.86 -7.07
N SER A 70 1.05 13.93 -7.94
CA SER A 70 1.61 12.57 -7.98
C SER A 70 3.04 12.60 -8.53
N PHE A 71 3.89 11.72 -8.00
CA PHE A 71 5.23 11.47 -8.53
C PHE A 71 5.30 10.15 -9.32
N MET A 72 4.21 9.40 -9.30
CA MET A 72 4.10 8.10 -9.92
C MET A 72 3.66 8.24 -11.37
N GLY A 73 4.27 7.44 -12.25
CA GLY A 73 3.84 7.23 -13.63
C GLY A 73 3.21 5.85 -13.76
N THR A 74 1.98 5.73 -14.25
CA THR A 74 1.32 4.45 -14.53
C THR A 74 0.18 4.65 -15.53
N ASP A 75 -0.16 3.60 -16.28
CA ASP A 75 -1.34 3.60 -17.15
C ASP A 75 -2.58 3.12 -16.39
N GLU A 76 -2.43 2.11 -15.53
CA GLU A 76 -3.54 1.53 -14.76
C GLU A 76 -3.12 1.12 -13.35
N GLY A 77 -2.07 0.30 -13.27
CA GLY A 77 -1.65 -0.39 -12.06
C GLY A 77 -1.15 0.60 -11.02
N ASN A 78 -1.88 0.74 -9.91
CA ASN A 78 -1.44 1.54 -8.79
C ASN A 78 -1.95 0.99 -7.47
N SER A 79 -1.18 1.25 -6.41
CA SER A 79 -1.62 1.05 -5.05
C SER A 79 -0.91 2.02 -4.13
N THR A 80 -1.60 2.45 -3.07
CA THR A 80 -1.07 3.32 -2.02
C THR A 80 -1.32 2.75 -0.64
N ILE A 81 -0.49 3.19 0.31
CA ILE A 81 -0.73 2.93 1.73
C ILE A 81 -0.27 4.10 2.60
N SER A 82 -1.01 4.30 3.68
CA SER A 82 -0.82 5.30 4.70
C SER A 82 -0.56 4.67 6.07
N THR A 83 -0.12 5.48 7.02
CA THR A 83 -0.12 5.09 8.43
C THR A 83 -1.55 4.89 8.94
N SER A 84 -1.69 4.26 10.10
CA SER A 84 -2.98 4.16 10.80
C SER A 84 -3.60 5.53 11.15
N ARG A 85 -2.79 6.61 11.12
CA ARG A 85 -3.22 8.00 11.32
C ARG A 85 -3.59 8.73 10.03
N GLY A 86 -3.42 8.12 8.87
CA GLY A 86 -3.77 8.71 7.57
C GLY A 86 -2.64 9.49 6.92
N GLU A 87 -1.39 9.31 7.35
CA GLU A 87 -0.23 9.94 6.70
C GLU A 87 0.23 9.07 5.53
N LEU A 88 0.32 9.62 4.31
CA LEU A 88 0.77 8.87 3.13
C LEU A 88 2.21 8.36 3.31
N LEU A 89 2.40 7.04 3.15
CA LEU A 89 3.69 6.38 3.26
C LEU A 89 4.26 6.03 1.88
N PHE A 90 3.55 5.21 1.12
CA PHE A 90 4.05 4.61 -0.11
C PHE A 90 3.01 4.62 -1.22
N ALA A 91 3.49 4.72 -2.46
CA ALA A 91 2.74 4.37 -3.65
C ALA A 91 3.58 3.43 -4.52
N SER A 92 2.94 2.64 -5.37
CA SER A 92 3.65 1.83 -6.37
C SER A 92 2.80 1.62 -7.61
N ASN A 93 3.48 1.58 -8.75
CA ASN A 93 2.95 1.20 -10.05
C ASN A 93 3.33 -0.24 -10.44
N GLY A 94 3.82 -1.04 -9.50
CA GLY A 94 4.28 -2.41 -9.74
C GLY A 94 5.71 -2.51 -10.27
N VAL A 95 6.29 -1.41 -10.77
CA VAL A 95 7.70 -1.36 -11.22
C VAL A 95 8.59 -0.69 -10.19
N TYR A 96 8.09 0.38 -9.58
CA TYR A 96 8.80 1.24 -8.64
C TYR A 96 7.99 1.44 -7.36
N ILE A 97 8.69 1.67 -6.25
CA ILE A 97 8.09 2.13 -5.00
C ILE A 97 8.43 3.59 -4.80
N TYR A 98 7.40 4.42 -4.69
CA TYR A 98 7.48 5.84 -4.38
C TYR A 98 7.29 6.01 -2.88
N ASN A 99 8.32 6.52 -2.24
CA ASN A 99 8.36 6.77 -0.81
C ASN A 99 8.01 8.23 -0.51
N TYR A 100 6.93 8.43 0.23
CA TYR A 100 6.42 9.72 0.64
C TYR A 100 6.87 10.14 2.05
N LEU A 101 7.68 9.33 2.75
CA LEU A 101 8.31 9.69 4.02
C LEU A 101 9.23 10.89 3.84
N ASN A 102 8.83 12.03 4.43
CA ASN A 102 9.44 13.35 4.27
C ASN A 102 9.26 13.94 2.86
N PHE A 103 10.05 13.46 1.89
CA PHE A 103 10.03 13.94 0.52
C PHE A 103 9.84 12.78 -0.46
N PRO A 104 8.95 12.94 -1.47
CA PRO A 104 8.72 11.94 -2.49
C PRO A 104 10.02 11.55 -3.22
N LYS A 105 10.38 10.27 -3.13
CA LYS A 105 11.57 9.71 -3.79
C LYS A 105 11.36 8.23 -4.10
N LEU A 106 12.12 7.69 -5.04
CA LEU A 106 12.16 6.25 -5.24
C LEU A 106 12.78 5.58 -4.01
N MET A 107 12.16 4.48 -3.56
CA MET A 107 12.72 3.62 -2.53
C MET A 107 13.82 2.74 -3.15
N THR A 108 14.84 2.43 -2.36
CA THR A 108 15.91 1.53 -2.75
C THR A 108 15.99 0.33 -1.81
N ASP A 109 16.57 -0.76 -2.29
CA ASP A 109 17.11 -1.81 -1.43
C ASP A 109 18.45 -1.39 -0.79
N LYS A 110 19.15 -2.34 -0.15
CA LYS A 110 20.50 -2.13 0.42
C LYS A 110 21.62 -1.94 -0.61
N ASN A 111 21.38 -2.31 -1.86
CA ASN A 111 22.32 -2.23 -2.97
C ASN A 111 22.02 -1.06 -3.92
N ASN A 112 21.13 -0.14 -3.52
CA ASN A 112 20.64 0.99 -4.32
C ASN A 112 19.81 0.60 -5.56
N ASN A 113 19.25 -0.61 -5.62
CA ASN A 113 18.28 -0.99 -6.65
C ASN A 113 16.92 -0.36 -6.36
N THR A 114 16.30 0.25 -7.38
CA THR A 114 14.98 0.91 -7.27
C THR A 114 13.85 0.13 -7.92
N ARG A 115 14.16 -0.76 -8.86
CA ARG A 115 13.18 -1.49 -9.67
C ARG A 115 12.81 -2.81 -9.01
N ILE A 116 11.52 -3.04 -8.81
CA ILE A 116 10.96 -4.28 -8.24
C ILE A 116 10.29 -5.15 -9.30
N GLY A 117 9.70 -4.54 -10.33
CA GLY A 117 8.97 -5.26 -11.38
C GLY A 117 9.51 -5.01 -12.79
N HIS A 118 8.87 -5.66 -13.76
CA HIS A 118 9.20 -5.52 -15.17
C HIS A 118 8.59 -4.26 -15.77
N PHE A 119 9.37 -3.57 -16.59
CA PHE A 119 8.94 -2.43 -17.40
C PHE A 119 9.18 -2.75 -18.88
N SER A 120 8.14 -2.64 -19.71
CA SER A 120 8.20 -2.96 -21.14
C SER A 120 7.83 -1.73 -21.95
N HIS A 121 8.74 -1.33 -22.83
CA HIS A 121 8.56 -0.15 -23.68
C HIS A 121 7.53 -0.38 -24.81
N ILE A 122 6.95 -1.59 -24.90
CA ILE A 122 5.98 -1.98 -25.93
C ILE A 122 4.53 -1.75 -25.45
N GLY A 123 4.34 -1.15 -24.27
CA GLY A 123 3.11 -0.46 -23.86
C GLY A 123 1.90 -1.31 -23.48
N LEU A 124 2.00 -2.65 -23.54
CA LEU A 124 0.86 -3.55 -23.25
C LEU A 124 1.24 -4.77 -22.39
N ALA A 125 2.49 -4.87 -21.95
CA ALA A 125 3.01 -6.05 -21.26
C ALA A 125 4.00 -5.66 -20.16
N ASP A 126 3.57 -4.80 -19.25
CA ASP A 126 4.32 -4.49 -18.04
C ASP A 126 3.40 -4.27 -16.83
N ALA A 127 4.00 -4.18 -15.65
CA ALA A 127 3.27 -4.06 -14.39
C ALA A 127 2.48 -2.74 -14.27
N THR A 128 2.80 -1.72 -15.09
CA THR A 128 2.11 -0.42 -15.06
C THR A 128 0.80 -0.44 -15.85
N SER A 129 0.69 -1.31 -16.86
CA SER A 129 -0.49 -1.49 -17.71
C SER A 129 -1.38 -2.66 -17.21
N SER A 130 -1.51 -2.80 -15.89
CA SER A 130 -2.42 -3.79 -15.31
C SER A 130 -3.34 -3.25 -14.24
N THR A 131 -4.62 -3.30 -14.57
CA THR A 131 -5.72 -3.15 -13.62
C THR A 131 -5.56 -4.10 -12.43
N GLN A 132 -5.54 -3.54 -11.22
CA GLN A 132 -5.38 -4.26 -9.95
C GLN A 132 -4.06 -5.07 -9.83
N GLY A 133 -3.02 -4.73 -10.59
CA GLY A 133 -1.74 -5.45 -10.60
C GLY A 133 -0.85 -5.23 -9.37
N VAL A 134 -1.26 -4.39 -8.41
CA VAL A 134 -0.43 -3.95 -7.27
C VAL A 134 -1.29 -3.83 -6.01
N LEU A 135 -0.79 -4.31 -4.87
CA LEU A 135 -1.49 -4.24 -3.58
C LEU A 135 -0.53 -4.04 -2.40
N TRP A 136 -0.71 -2.95 -1.66
CA TRP A 136 -0.08 -2.76 -0.36
C TRP A 136 -0.83 -3.44 0.78
N VAL A 137 -0.09 -4.12 1.64
CA VAL A 137 -0.61 -4.76 2.85
C VAL A 137 0.37 -4.52 4.01
N LYS A 138 -0.12 -3.96 5.12
CA LYS A 138 0.68 -3.92 6.36
C LYS A 138 0.86 -5.33 6.89
N LYS A 139 2.08 -5.72 7.26
CA LYS A 139 2.34 -7.05 7.81
C LYS A 139 1.59 -7.19 9.15
N PRO A 140 0.76 -8.24 9.33
CA PRO A 140 0.08 -8.47 10.60
C PRO A 140 1.08 -8.56 11.76
N GLN A 141 0.70 -7.98 12.90
CA GLN A 141 1.49 -7.95 14.14
C GLN A 141 2.87 -7.26 14.00
N SER A 142 3.04 -6.40 12.99
CA SER A 142 4.23 -5.57 12.85
C SER A 142 3.83 -4.11 12.72
N ASP A 143 4.53 -3.25 13.45
CA ASP A 143 4.34 -1.80 13.34
C ASP A 143 5.22 -1.18 12.25
N SER A 144 6.18 -1.93 11.70
CA SER A 144 7.17 -1.39 10.76
C SER A 144 7.23 -2.09 9.41
N LEU A 145 6.70 -3.31 9.28
CA LEU A 145 6.82 -4.10 8.07
C LEU A 145 5.59 -4.02 7.17
N TYR A 146 5.83 -3.89 5.88
CA TYR A 146 4.82 -3.82 4.83
C TYR A 146 5.16 -4.78 3.71
N TYR A 147 4.14 -5.42 3.16
CA TYR A 147 4.21 -6.15 1.91
C TYR A 147 3.69 -5.27 0.78
N LEU A 148 4.35 -5.38 -0.36
CA LEU A 148 3.78 -4.97 -1.63
C LEU A 148 3.70 -6.22 -2.50
N PHE A 149 2.49 -6.63 -2.83
CA PHE A 149 2.25 -7.65 -3.84
C PHE A 149 2.14 -6.96 -5.18
N TYR A 150 2.77 -7.54 -6.19
CA TYR A 150 2.71 -7.04 -7.55
C TYR A 150 2.81 -8.21 -8.50
N HIS A 151 2.14 -8.09 -9.63
CA HIS A 151 2.28 -9.06 -10.70
C HIS A 151 3.40 -8.61 -11.65
N ASN A 152 3.94 -9.54 -12.43
CA ASN A 152 4.70 -9.18 -13.62
C ASN A 152 4.03 -9.82 -14.83
N LEU A 153 3.99 -9.06 -15.92
CA LEU A 153 3.66 -9.56 -17.24
C LEU A 153 4.91 -9.39 -18.12
N PHE A 154 5.41 -10.47 -18.69
CA PHE A 154 6.49 -10.42 -19.68
C PHE A 154 5.97 -11.00 -20.99
N GLN A 155 6.04 -10.22 -22.07
CA GLN A 155 5.81 -10.77 -23.39
C GLN A 155 7.13 -11.36 -23.91
N LEU A 156 7.18 -12.68 -24.11
CA LEU A 156 8.34 -13.33 -24.75
C LEU A 156 8.26 -13.21 -26.27
N GLU A 157 7.08 -13.46 -26.83
CA GLU A 157 6.81 -13.51 -28.27
C GLU A 157 5.39 -13.01 -28.54
N VAL A 158 5.01 -12.88 -29.83
CA VAL A 158 3.62 -12.58 -30.20
C VAL A 158 2.70 -13.63 -29.58
N ASN A 159 1.74 -13.19 -28.76
CA ASN A 159 0.79 -14.03 -28.02
C ASN A 159 1.38 -14.98 -26.96
N LYS A 160 2.66 -14.82 -26.56
CA LYS A 160 3.26 -15.61 -25.48
C LYS A 160 3.62 -14.72 -24.30
N TYR A 161 2.88 -14.87 -23.22
CA TYR A 161 3.00 -14.06 -22.02
C TYR A 161 3.40 -14.89 -20.81
N LEU A 162 4.23 -14.28 -19.98
CA LEU A 162 4.69 -14.82 -18.72
C LEU A 162 4.07 -14.03 -17.61
N THR A 163 3.41 -14.71 -16.70
CA THR A 163 2.86 -14.08 -15.50
C THR A 163 3.53 -14.63 -14.27
N SER A 164 3.94 -13.74 -13.37
CA SER A 164 4.30 -14.10 -11.98
C SER A 164 3.50 -13.23 -11.01
N LEU A 165 3.33 -13.73 -9.79
CA LEU A 165 2.88 -12.95 -8.66
C LEU A 165 3.99 -12.94 -7.63
N GLU A 166 4.52 -11.76 -7.36
CA GLU A 166 5.68 -11.54 -6.50
C GLU A 166 5.33 -10.61 -5.36
N TYR A 167 6.22 -10.55 -4.38
CA TYR A 167 6.14 -9.54 -3.33
C TYR A 167 7.51 -9.05 -2.87
N VAL A 168 7.51 -7.82 -2.36
CA VAL A 168 8.64 -7.26 -1.63
C VAL A 168 8.25 -6.95 -0.19
N ILE A 169 9.26 -6.92 0.69
CA ILE A 169 9.12 -6.55 2.09
C ILE A 169 9.83 -5.23 2.32
N ILE A 170 9.09 -4.26 2.86
CA ILE A 170 9.56 -2.94 3.24
C ILE A 170 9.60 -2.87 4.76
N ASP A 171 10.68 -2.31 5.31
CA ASP A 171 10.75 -1.88 6.71
C ASP A 171 10.82 -0.37 6.77
N ILE A 172 9.82 0.28 7.38
CA ILE A 172 9.77 1.75 7.50
C ILE A 172 10.80 2.28 8.50
N SER A 173 11.26 1.43 9.44
CA SER A 173 12.26 1.80 10.45
C SER A 173 13.68 1.72 9.90
N ALA A 174 13.90 0.98 8.81
CA ALA A 174 15.19 0.86 8.14
C ALA A 174 15.66 2.19 7.52
N ASN A 175 16.94 2.21 7.11
CA ASN A 175 17.59 3.39 6.52
C ASN A 175 17.41 4.67 7.37
N ASN A 176 17.63 4.54 8.69
CA ASN A 176 17.46 5.62 9.66
C ASN A 176 16.02 6.19 9.67
N GLY A 177 15.01 5.32 9.66
CA GLY A 177 13.59 5.71 9.65
C GLY A 177 13.11 6.30 8.33
N LYS A 178 13.89 6.17 7.24
CA LYS A 178 13.49 6.62 5.91
C LYS A 178 12.77 5.55 5.11
N GLY A 179 12.68 4.32 5.62
CA GLY A 179 12.16 3.17 4.90
C GLY A 179 13.14 2.59 3.88
N GLN A 180 13.15 1.26 3.77
CA GLN A 180 13.99 0.52 2.84
C GLN A 180 13.33 -0.78 2.40
N ILE A 181 13.59 -1.21 1.15
CA ILE A 181 13.27 -2.57 0.71
C ILE A 181 14.28 -3.51 1.37
N ILE A 182 13.80 -4.41 2.24
CA ILE A 182 14.65 -5.36 2.97
C ILE A 182 14.67 -6.76 2.33
N SER A 183 13.67 -7.07 1.50
CA SER A 183 13.61 -8.30 0.70
C SER A 183 12.84 -8.04 -0.60
N MET A 184 13.37 -8.56 -1.71
CA MET A 184 12.77 -8.49 -3.04
C MET A 184 13.02 -9.79 -3.81
N ASN A 185 12.36 -9.97 -4.95
CA ASN A 185 12.36 -11.23 -5.73
C ASN A 185 11.80 -12.41 -4.93
N ASN A 186 10.74 -12.18 -4.16
CA ASN A 186 10.02 -13.25 -3.48
C ASN A 186 8.85 -13.69 -4.35
N ASP A 187 8.89 -14.93 -4.83
CA ASP A 187 7.79 -15.50 -5.62
C ASP A 187 6.67 -15.95 -4.69
N LEU A 188 5.45 -15.42 -4.91
CA LEU A 188 4.23 -16.00 -4.33
C LEU A 188 3.66 -17.06 -5.27
N ILE A 189 3.62 -16.74 -6.57
CA ILE A 189 3.36 -17.70 -7.66
C ILE A 189 4.51 -17.53 -8.65
N PRO A 190 5.40 -18.54 -8.76
CA PRO A 190 6.52 -18.46 -9.67
C PRO A 190 6.02 -18.46 -11.11
N TYR A 191 6.87 -17.97 -12.00
CA TYR A 191 6.56 -17.92 -13.41
C TYR A 191 6.19 -19.32 -13.99
N ASN A 192 5.06 -19.37 -14.71
CA ASN A 192 4.57 -20.58 -15.35
C ASN A 192 4.87 -20.60 -16.85
N HIS A 193 5.72 -21.53 -17.29
CA HIS A 193 6.22 -21.62 -18.68
C HIS A 193 5.24 -22.24 -19.70
N ASN A 194 4.04 -22.66 -19.27
CA ASN A 194 3.22 -23.61 -20.02
C ASN A 194 1.79 -23.12 -20.24
N GLU A 195 1.60 -22.23 -21.22
CA GLU A 195 0.43 -22.19 -22.11
C GLU A 195 0.88 -21.82 -23.53
#